data_AF-A0A3E0H458-F1
#
_entry.id   AF-A0A3E0H458-F1
#
_cell.length_a   1.000
_cell.length_b   1.000
_cell.length_c   1.000
_cell.angle_alpha   90.00
_cell.angle_beta   90.00
_cell.angle_gamma   90.00
#
_symmetry.space_group_name_H-M   'P 1'
#
loop_
_entity.id
_entity.type
_entity.pdbx_description
1 polymer ?
#
loop_
_entity_poly.entity_id
_entity_poly.type
_entity_poly.pdbx_seq_one_letter_code
_entity_poly.pdbx_strand_id
1 'polypeptide(L)'
;MNQCGQLLQPHFTWQPAALRRHCYLAERPAGPGTELPALCGVVIVSHRAHRDEWYWPTCSHCYDEARRIQLRWADDGQASPLE
;
A
#
# COMPACT_ATOMS: atom_id res chain seq x y z
N MET A 1 -0.96 1.83 -31.49
CA MET A 1 -1.54 0.88 -30.51
C MET A 1 -0.36 0.29 -29.75
N ASN A 2 -0.01 0.87 -28.60
CA ASN A 2 1.18 0.48 -27.85
C ASN A 2 0.78 -0.47 -26.72
N GLN A 3 0.84 -1.77 -27.01
CA GLN A 3 0.82 -2.81 -25.99
C GLN A 3 2.24 -2.97 -25.43
N CYS A 4 2.58 -2.19 -24.42
CA CYS A 4 3.69 -2.48 -23.50
C CYS A 4 3.23 -2.01 -22.12
N GLY A 5 2.37 -2.79 -21.49
CA GLY A 5 1.96 -2.57 -20.11
C GLY A 5 3.14 -2.83 -19.18
N GLN A 6 3.97 -1.81 -18.93
CA GLN A 6 4.81 -1.82 -17.73
C GLN A 6 3.85 -1.86 -16.54
N LEU A 7 3.71 -3.04 -15.93
CA LEU A 7 3.10 -3.16 -14.62
C LEU A 7 3.98 -2.38 -13.65
N LEU A 8 3.66 -1.09 -13.43
CA LEU A 8 4.30 -0.27 -12.42
C LEU A 8 4.27 -1.04 -11.10
N GLN A 9 5.42 -1.12 -10.42
CA GLN A 9 5.51 -1.79 -9.13
C GLN A 9 4.43 -1.26 -8.18
N PRO A 10 3.82 -2.11 -7.35
CA PRO A 10 2.85 -1.65 -6.38
C PRO A 10 3.53 -0.69 -5.40
N HIS A 11 3.01 0.54 -5.30
CA HIS A 11 3.50 1.54 -4.35
C HIS A 11 2.68 1.48 -3.06
N PHE A 12 3.36 1.06 -1.99
CA PHE A 12 2.77 0.97 -0.66
C PHE A 12 3.04 2.25 0.13
N THR A 13 1.98 2.92 0.57
CA THR A 13 2.07 4.02 1.52
C THR A 13 1.46 3.63 2.86
N TRP A 14 1.96 4.21 3.95
CA TRP A 14 1.51 3.95 5.30
C TRP A 14 0.92 5.22 5.92
N GLN A 15 -0.16 5.08 6.69
CA GLN A 15 -0.81 6.16 7.44
C GLN A 15 -1.14 5.65 8.85
N PRO A 16 -0.67 6.32 9.91
CA PRO A 16 -1.16 6.07 11.26
C PRO A 16 -2.65 6.43 11.34
N ALA A 17 -3.46 5.55 11.92
CA ALA A 17 -4.88 5.76 12.22
C ALA A 17 -5.33 4.67 13.21
N ALA A 18 -6.30 4.96 14.06
CA ALA A 18 -6.87 3.98 15.00
C ALA A 18 -5.80 3.20 15.81
N LEU A 19 -4.78 3.91 16.31
CA LEU A 19 -3.66 3.37 17.11
C LEU A 19 -2.78 2.33 16.39
N ARG A 20 -2.84 2.29 15.06
CA ARG A 20 -2.03 1.39 14.21
C ARG A 20 -1.51 2.12 12.99
N ARG A 21 -0.47 1.58 12.35
CA ARG A 21 -0.07 2.00 10.99
C ARG A 21 -0.76 1.11 9.97
N HIS A 22 -1.57 1.71 9.11
CA HIS A 22 -2.30 1.05 8.03
C HIS A 22 -1.61 1.29 6.68
N CYS A 23 -1.67 0.29 5.80
CA CYS A 23 -1.12 0.40 4.44
C CYS A 23 -2.25 0.62 3.44
N TYR A 24 -1.98 1.42 2.41
CA TYR A 24 -2.84 1.62 1.24
C TYR A 24 -1.96 1.74 -0.01
N LEU A 25 -2.54 1.49 -1.18
CA LEU A 25 -1.85 1.62 -2.46
C LEU A 25 -1.95 3.07 -2.94
N ALA A 26 -0.79 3.71 -3.14
CA ALA A 26 -0.69 5.03 -3.73
C ALA A 26 0.75 5.31 -4.17
N GLU A 27 0.92 5.94 -5.33
CA GLU A 27 2.24 6.39 -5.81
C GLU A 27 2.87 7.46 -4.89
N ARG A 28 2.03 8.24 -4.22
CA ARG A 28 2.44 9.31 -3.31
C ARG A 28 1.51 9.36 -2.09
N PRO A 29 1.99 9.82 -0.93
CA PRO A 29 1.13 10.02 0.23
C PRO A 29 -0.03 10.96 -0.05
N ALA A 30 -1.22 10.58 0.39
CA ALA A 30 -2.42 11.39 0.26
C ALA A 30 -2.36 12.64 1.16
N GLY A 31 -2.97 13.73 0.71
CA GLY A 31 -3.15 14.94 1.51
C GLY A 31 -4.13 14.70 2.67
N PRO A 32 -4.07 15.49 3.78
CA PRO A 32 -4.97 15.34 4.92
C PRO A 32 -6.46 15.44 4.56
N GLY A 33 -7.31 14.69 5.27
CA GLY A 33 -8.76 14.65 5.05
C GLY A 33 -9.21 13.71 3.93
N THR A 34 -8.29 12.94 3.34
CA THR A 34 -8.60 12.00 2.27
C THR A 34 -9.02 10.65 2.85
N GLU A 35 -10.11 10.07 2.36
CA GLU A 35 -10.49 8.70 2.68
C GLU A 35 -9.58 7.71 1.93
N LEU A 36 -8.94 6.82 2.68
CA LEU A 36 -7.98 5.85 2.18
C LEU A 36 -8.53 4.44 2.40
N PRO A 37 -8.81 3.67 1.33
CA PRO A 37 -9.10 2.26 1.47
C PRO A 37 -7.81 1.53 1.86
N ALA A 38 -7.68 1.20 3.15
CA ALA A 38 -6.53 0.45 3.63
C ALA A 38 -6.63 -1.02 3.19
N LEU A 39 -5.47 -1.66 3.01
CA LEU A 39 -5.37 -3.07 2.61
C LEU A 39 -6.08 -4.03 3.57
N CYS A 40 -6.27 -3.63 4.84
CA CYS A 40 -6.99 -4.46 5.80
C CYS A 40 -8.53 -4.40 5.66
N GLY A 41 -9.05 -3.70 4.65
CA GLY A 41 -10.47 -3.58 4.35
C GLY A 41 -11.21 -2.46 5.07
N VAL A 42 -10.50 -1.66 5.88
CA VAL A 42 -11.09 -0.50 6.58
C VAL A 42 -10.78 0.79 5.82
N VAL A 43 -11.70 1.75 5.86
CA VAL A 43 -11.44 3.10 5.39
C VAL A 43 -10.87 3.92 6.55
N ILE A 44 -9.74 4.57 6.32
CA ILE A 44 -9.13 5.52 7.27
C ILE A 44 -9.11 6.91 6.65
N VAL A 45 -9.13 7.95 7.47
CA VAL A 45 -8.95 9.34 7.00
C VAL A 45 -7.49 9.72 7.20
N SER A 46 -6.83 10.19 6.15
CA SER A 46 -5.47 10.69 6.24
C SER A 46 -5.40 11.94 7.12
N HIS A 47 -4.34 12.06 7.89
CA HIS A 47 -4.06 13.26 8.66
C HIS A 47 -2.55 13.50 8.76
N ARG A 48 -2.19 14.69 9.19
CA ARG A 48 -0.80 15.02 9.49
C ARG A 48 -0.39 14.33 10.81
N ALA A 49 0.06 13.10 10.70
CA ALA A 49 0.46 12.30 11.86
C ALA A 49 1.63 12.94 12.63
N HIS A 50 1.52 12.97 13.96
CA HIS A 50 2.62 13.28 14.85
C HIS A 50 3.71 12.20 14.78
N ARG A 51 4.95 12.57 15.13
CA ARG A 51 6.10 11.65 15.16
C ARG A 51 5.79 10.38 15.95
N ASP A 52 5.10 10.51 17.09
CA ASP A 52 4.86 9.39 17.99
C ASP A 52 3.89 8.35 17.43
N GLU A 53 2.96 8.79 16.58
CA GLU A 53 2.02 7.89 15.89
C GLU A 53 2.74 6.97 14.91
N TRP A 54 3.89 7.40 14.39
CA TRP A 54 4.75 6.54 13.57
C TRP A 54 5.47 5.48 14.37
N TYR A 55 5.44 5.49 15.70
CA TYR A 55 5.91 4.38 16.54
C TYR A 55 4.82 3.36 16.88
N TRP A 56 3.55 3.63 16.56
CA TRP A 56 2.46 2.69 16.79
C TRP A 56 2.67 1.35 16.08
N PRO A 57 2.10 0.24 16.57
CA PRO A 57 2.22 -1.05 15.91
C PRO A 57 1.68 -1.01 14.47
N THR A 58 2.33 -1.75 13.57
CA THR A 58 1.78 -1.98 12.22
C THR A 58 0.51 -2.83 12.32
N CYS A 59 -0.52 -2.49 11.54
CA CYS A 59 -1.65 -3.39 11.34
C CYS A 59 -1.15 -4.68 10.66
N SER A 60 -1.23 -5.82 11.35
CA SER A 60 -0.73 -7.10 10.83
C SER A 60 -1.39 -7.47 9.51
N HIS A 61 -2.71 -7.27 9.37
CA HIS A 61 -3.43 -7.56 8.15
C HIS A 61 -2.94 -6.71 6.95
N CYS A 62 -2.67 -5.41 7.17
CA CYS A 62 -2.09 -4.55 6.14
C CYS A 62 -0.68 -5.02 5.73
N TYR A 63 0.13 -5.48 6.68
CA TYR A 63 1.47 -5.97 6.40
C TYR A 63 1.43 -7.26 5.59
N ASP A 64 0.61 -8.23 6.01
CA ASP A 64 0.46 -9.51 5.33
C ASP A 64 -0.08 -9.33 3.90
N GLU A 65 -1.04 -8.42 3.72
CA GLU A 65 -1.60 -8.12 2.40
C GLU A 65 -0.59 -7.39 1.50
N ALA A 66 0.14 -6.40 2.01
CA ALA A 66 1.20 -5.75 1.24
C ALA A 66 2.26 -6.75 0.77
N ARG A 67 2.66 -7.68 1.65
CA ARG A 67 3.57 -8.77 1.30
C ARG A 67 2.98 -9.70 0.24
N ARG A 68 1.70 -10.08 0.36
CA ARG A 68 1.00 -10.92 -0.62
C ARG A 68 0.96 -10.26 -2.00
N ILE A 69 0.65 -8.97 -2.06
CA ILE A 69 0.63 -8.19 -3.30
C ILE A 69 2.03 -8.12 -3.92
N GLN A 70 3.05 -7.84 -3.12
CA GLN A 70 4.44 -7.77 -3.59
C GLN A 70 4.92 -9.11 -4.16
N LEU A 71 4.58 -10.23 -3.53
CA LEU A 71 4.93 -11.57 -4.00
C LEU A 71 4.21 -11.90 -5.31
N ARG A 72 2.90 -11.65 -5.40
CA ARG A 72 2.14 -11.85 -6.65
C ARG A 72 2.70 -11.03 -7.80
N TRP A 73 3.03 -9.76 -7.56
CA TRP A 73 3.66 -8.91 -8.58
C TRP A 73 5.02 -9.47 -9.03
N ALA A 74 5.83 -10.00 -8.10
CA ALA A 74 7.11 -10.61 -8.44
C ALA A 74 6.95 -11.89 -9.27
N ASP A 75 5.96 -12.72 -8.95
CA ASP A 75 5.64 -13.94 -9.70
C ASP A 75 5.12 -13.58 -11.12
N ASP A 76 4.23 -12.59 -11.23
CA ASP A 76 3.70 -12.09 -12.51
C ASP A 76 4.81 -11.47 -13.38
N GLY A 77 5.78 -10.78 -12.77
CA GLY A 77 6.96 -10.24 -13.45
C GLY A 77 7.95 -11.30 -13.91
N GLN A 78 7.98 -12.48 -13.27
CA GLN A 78 8.78 -13.63 -13.70
C GLN A 78 8.09 -14.45 -14.80
N ALA A 79 6.77 -14.32 -14.95
CA ALA A 79 5.98 -14.99 -15.99
C ALA A 79 6.09 -14.31 -17.37
N SER A 80 7.15 -13.54 -17.65
CA SER A 80 7.44 -13.06 -19.00
C SER A 80 7.93 -14.24 -19.85
N PRO A 81 7.20 -14.66 -20.90
CA PRO A 81 7.67 -15.73 -21.77
C PRO A 81 8.96 -15.28 -22.45
N LEU A 82 9.96 -16.16 -22.42
CA LEU A 82 11.05 -16.12 -23.39
C LEU A 82 10.41 -16.23 -24.79
N GLU A 83 10.33 -15.11 -25.52
CA GLU A 83 10.22 -15.09 -26.99
C GLU A 83 11.17 -14.05 -27.56
#